data_AF-I4HW14-F1
#
_entry.id   AF-I4HW14-F1
#
_cell.length_a   1.000
_cell.length_b   1.000
_cell.length_c   1.000
_cell.angle_alpha   90.00
_cell.angle_beta   90.00
_cell.angle_gamma   90.00
#
_symmetry.space_group_name_H-M   'P 1'
#
loop_
_entity.id
_entity.type
_entity.pdbx_description
1 polymer ?
#
loop_
_entity_poly.entity_id
_entity_poly.type
_entity_poly.pdbx_seq_one_letter_code
_entity_poly.pdbx_strand_id
1 'polypeptide(L)'
;MLNELIYEGLGLSAVFGGLFLWSRSSLVSKNTALLAAQAQLQQSSSDLLAQVKGLDVAQSELKDENQQLHAKIIHIEQHSAQLQHKATDLENSLQSLQQAIQIGEGEIEHLKTTAKEIEAEKAGLMEQLEAEKAQITSLEAQIQTLEQQKGEINRQFDLTKKQTTSLYSQIQTLEQDKALLQQDIEKAEELRAKVADLEHKNQELSDLAAQIPSLQGQIQTLEQNLAHQTEQYERGQQEIASLQDQISGLEQQKKSLSEDLAASQTRSLSLGQECDNLTIKLQETVAQVTAITAEKDSLGARLESAKLELQALEVQKGELSAELTTAAEKIADLKGELQELTQLPPQLADSQATITNLEGQLQELTQLPQQLETYRENISNLEIQLHQLSAEKDQLETTTSRHIEELSQQNRQLTQDLEAQKTAAKALEKEKIKFEGELATKQAEIAALEVKIQNLQQERDDFSPQTAPITTNEPEAIISETPVVEELETPPVIAEETPVVAAEKIPVADTSLEVQPAAEIVQTSQESAENPLRGKTVVILGTFSKISREKAKSLIINVGGTVTGSPSANTDYILLGKAPGEKLKKAQKLGIKTLSEAQFLQMVES
;
A
#
# COMPACT_ATOMS: atom_id res chain seq x y z
N MET A 1 29.13 -69.83 197.14
CA MET A 1 28.49 -70.80 198.06
C MET A 1 28.98 -70.55 199.48
N LEU A 2 28.10 -70.77 200.46
CA LEU A 2 28.31 -71.30 201.82
C LEU A 2 29.60 -71.02 202.65
N ASN A 3 29.38 -70.41 203.83
CA ASN A 3 29.49 -70.97 205.21
C ASN A 3 30.81 -71.51 205.88
N GLU A 4 31.05 -70.97 207.10
CA GLU A 4 31.10 -71.66 208.45
C GLU A 4 32.38 -72.11 209.23
N LEU A 5 32.44 -71.63 210.50
CA LEU A 5 32.67 -72.30 211.83
C LEU A 5 34.06 -72.56 212.53
N ILE A 6 33.99 -72.51 213.89
CA ILE A 6 34.77 -73.19 214.99
C ILE A 6 36.10 -72.58 215.58
N TYR A 7 35.95 -71.83 216.70
CA TYR A 7 36.23 -72.14 218.14
C TYR A 7 37.62 -72.53 218.79
N GLU A 8 37.95 -71.77 219.86
CA GLU A 8 38.57 -72.06 221.20
C GLU A 8 40.01 -72.61 221.46
N GLY A 9 40.69 -72.05 222.48
CA GLY A 9 42.00 -72.49 223.02
C GLY A 9 42.42 -71.78 224.33
N LEU A 10 43.42 -72.27 225.09
CA LEU A 10 43.58 -72.01 226.55
C LEU A 10 45.00 -72.12 227.20
N GLY A 11 45.24 -71.40 228.33
CA GLY A 11 46.05 -71.88 229.49
C GLY A 11 47.34 -71.13 229.97
N LEU A 12 47.58 -71.21 231.31
CA LEU A 12 48.81 -71.16 232.19
C LEU A 12 50.15 -70.45 231.73
N SER A 13 51.05 -69.89 232.57
CA SER A 13 51.61 -70.19 233.92
C SER A 13 52.65 -71.35 233.93
N ALA A 14 53.80 -71.35 234.64
CA ALA A 14 54.17 -70.58 235.83
C ALA A 14 55.70 -70.42 236.02
N VAL A 15 56.10 -69.29 236.63
CA VAL A 15 56.80 -69.32 237.96
C VAL A 15 56.01 -68.42 238.93
N PHE A 16 54.68 -68.56 238.90
CA PHE A 16 53.70 -67.89 239.78
C PHE A 16 53.82 -66.35 239.94
N GLY A 17 53.91 -65.64 238.80
CA GLY A 17 53.61 -64.20 238.69
C GLY A 17 54.83 -63.27 238.53
N GLY A 18 54.75 -62.19 237.73
CA GLY A 18 53.66 -61.80 236.83
C GLY A 18 53.91 -60.52 236.00
N LEU A 19 53.81 -60.65 234.68
CA LEU A 19 53.34 -59.69 233.65
C LEU A 19 53.65 -58.16 233.80
N PHE A 20 54.44 -57.56 232.88
CA PHE A 20 53.90 -56.59 231.88
C PHE A 20 54.86 -56.07 230.77
N LEU A 21 54.29 -55.94 229.56
CA LEU A 21 54.57 -55.04 228.42
C LEU A 21 56.00 -54.74 227.88
N TRP A 22 56.32 -55.37 226.74
CA TRP A 22 57.22 -54.85 225.68
C TRP A 22 56.66 -55.24 224.29
N SER A 23 55.84 -54.40 223.66
CA SER A 23 55.39 -54.58 222.25
C SER A 23 54.63 -53.36 221.71
N ARG A 24 55.12 -52.74 220.62
CA ARG A 24 54.31 -51.84 219.76
C ARG A 24 54.89 -51.51 218.37
N SER A 25 56.22 -51.57 218.17
CA SER A 25 56.86 -50.99 216.98
C SER A 25 56.70 -51.76 215.66
N SER A 26 56.37 -53.07 215.68
CA SER A 26 56.43 -53.93 214.49
C SER A 26 55.18 -53.89 213.58
N LEU A 27 54.01 -53.50 214.11
CA LEU A 27 52.76 -53.54 213.32
C LEU A 27 52.63 -52.38 212.30
N VAL A 28 53.23 -51.22 212.57
CA VAL A 28 53.02 -49.99 211.78
C VAL A 28 53.57 -50.12 210.35
N SER A 29 54.69 -50.83 210.18
CA SER A 29 55.37 -51.02 208.88
C SER A 29 54.63 -51.96 207.93
N LYS A 30 53.91 -52.97 208.43
CA LYS A 30 53.15 -53.89 207.56
C LYS A 30 51.85 -53.29 207.03
N ASN A 31 51.18 -52.47 207.84
CA ASN A 31 49.89 -51.88 207.47
C ASN A 31 50.04 -50.79 206.39
N THR A 32 51.17 -50.05 206.41
CA THR A 32 51.51 -49.06 205.38
C THR A 32 51.79 -49.69 204.00
N ALA A 33 52.40 -50.89 203.96
CA ALA A 33 52.65 -51.60 202.70
C ALA A 33 51.36 -52.09 202.01
N LEU A 34 50.36 -52.53 202.79
CA LEU A 34 49.07 -53.01 202.25
C LEU A 34 48.28 -51.87 201.57
N LEU A 35 48.26 -50.69 202.19
CA LEU A 35 47.62 -49.48 201.66
C LEU A 35 48.22 -49.05 200.31
N ALA A 36 49.54 -49.15 200.15
CA ALA A 36 50.21 -48.84 198.88
C ALA A 36 49.78 -49.79 197.75
N ALA A 37 49.70 -51.10 198.02
CA ALA A 37 49.25 -52.09 197.05
C ALA A 37 47.79 -51.88 196.63
N GLN A 38 46.91 -51.52 197.58
CA GLN A 38 45.50 -51.22 197.30
C GLN A 38 45.34 -49.98 196.40
N ALA A 39 46.11 -48.92 196.65
CA ALA A 39 46.12 -47.73 195.79
C ALA A 39 46.59 -48.05 194.36
N GLN A 40 47.64 -48.85 194.21
CA GLN A 40 48.17 -49.26 192.90
C GLN A 40 47.18 -50.11 192.10
N LEU A 41 46.34 -50.92 192.75
CA LEU A 41 45.27 -51.66 192.08
C LEU A 41 44.14 -50.74 191.58
N GLN A 42 43.77 -49.72 192.35
CA GLN A 42 42.78 -48.72 191.91
C GLN A 42 43.28 -47.88 190.74
N GLN A 43 44.57 -47.50 190.73
CA GLN A 43 45.24 -46.83 189.61
C GLN A 43 45.08 -47.65 188.32
N SER A 44 45.50 -48.92 188.33
CA SER A 44 45.44 -49.81 187.16
C SER A 44 44.01 -50.04 186.64
N SER A 45 43.01 -50.09 187.55
CA SER A 45 41.60 -50.17 187.16
C SER A 45 41.09 -48.89 186.48
N SER A 46 41.59 -47.72 186.87
CA SER A 46 41.27 -46.44 186.24
C SER A 46 41.88 -46.35 184.83
N ASP A 47 43.14 -46.78 184.70
CA ASP A 47 43.87 -46.72 183.43
C ASP A 47 43.26 -47.67 182.37
N LEU A 48 42.82 -48.88 182.78
CA LEU A 48 42.06 -49.79 181.92
C LEU A 48 40.70 -49.22 181.49
N LEU A 49 39.97 -48.56 182.40
CA LEU A 49 38.70 -47.92 182.07
C LEU A 49 38.87 -46.72 181.12
N ALA A 50 40.02 -46.02 181.19
CA ALA A 50 40.39 -45.00 180.23
C ALA A 50 40.72 -45.62 178.84
N GLN A 51 41.44 -46.74 178.78
CA GLN A 51 41.68 -47.47 177.53
C GLN A 51 40.39 -47.96 176.86
N VAL A 52 39.45 -48.55 177.60
CA VAL A 52 38.17 -49.00 177.03
C VAL A 52 37.38 -47.83 176.44
N LYS A 53 37.33 -46.68 177.14
CA LYS A 53 36.71 -45.46 176.58
C LYS A 53 37.43 -44.93 175.33
N GLY A 54 38.76 -45.05 175.27
CA GLY A 54 39.53 -44.71 174.07
C GLY A 54 39.19 -45.63 172.88
N LEU A 55 38.94 -46.92 173.14
CA LEU A 55 38.52 -47.88 172.12
C LEU A 55 37.08 -47.64 171.64
N ASP A 56 36.14 -47.30 172.53
CA ASP A 56 34.78 -46.90 172.13
C ASP A 56 34.79 -45.66 171.22
N VAL A 57 35.64 -44.66 171.53
CA VAL A 57 35.82 -43.47 170.69
C VAL A 57 36.41 -43.86 169.33
N ALA A 58 37.50 -44.62 169.29
CA ALA A 58 38.11 -45.05 168.03
C ALA A 58 37.17 -45.93 167.18
N GLN A 59 36.31 -46.74 167.81
CA GLN A 59 35.28 -47.52 167.12
C GLN A 59 34.16 -46.64 166.56
N SER A 60 33.82 -45.52 167.22
CA SER A 60 32.90 -44.52 166.66
C SER A 60 33.54 -43.79 165.47
N GLU A 61 34.79 -43.35 165.60
CA GLU A 61 35.53 -42.67 164.53
C GLU A 61 35.66 -43.55 163.27
N LEU A 62 36.03 -44.83 163.43
CA LEU A 62 36.10 -45.80 162.32
C LEU A 62 34.73 -46.10 161.69
N LYS A 63 33.64 -46.00 162.46
CA LYS A 63 32.28 -46.17 161.96
C LYS A 63 31.83 -44.95 161.14
N ASP A 64 32.13 -43.75 161.62
CA ASP A 64 31.82 -42.50 160.93
C ASP A 64 32.69 -42.35 159.66
N GLU A 65 33.95 -42.78 159.70
CA GLU A 65 34.81 -42.89 158.50
C GLU A 65 34.24 -43.89 157.48
N ASN A 66 33.76 -45.06 157.92
CA ASN A 66 33.08 -46.01 157.03
C ASN A 66 31.81 -45.42 156.40
N GLN A 67 31.03 -44.62 157.14
CA GLN A 67 29.86 -43.93 156.59
C GLN A 67 30.27 -42.86 155.56
N GLN A 68 31.35 -42.10 155.81
CA GLN A 68 31.90 -41.17 154.82
C GLN A 68 32.44 -41.86 153.57
N LEU A 69 33.11 -43.01 153.71
CA LEU A 69 33.59 -43.82 152.59
C LEU A 69 32.42 -44.38 151.78
N HIS A 70 31.37 -44.88 152.43
CA HIS A 70 30.17 -45.36 151.75
C HIS A 70 29.43 -44.24 150.99
N ALA A 71 29.33 -43.04 151.58
CA ALA A 71 28.77 -41.87 150.90
C ALA A 71 29.62 -41.43 149.68
N LYS A 72 30.96 -41.51 149.77
CA LYS A 72 31.87 -41.28 148.64
C LYS A 72 31.69 -42.33 147.54
N ILE A 73 31.52 -43.61 147.89
CA ILE A 73 31.25 -44.69 146.93
C ILE A 73 29.94 -44.42 146.18
N ILE A 74 28.84 -44.11 146.88
CA ILE A 74 27.55 -43.78 146.25
C ILE A 74 27.68 -42.58 145.29
N HIS A 75 28.44 -41.54 145.67
CA HIS A 75 28.69 -40.40 144.77
C HIS A 75 29.54 -40.79 143.55
N ILE A 76 30.51 -41.69 143.70
CA ILE A 76 31.32 -42.21 142.58
C ILE A 76 30.46 -43.08 141.65
N GLU A 77 29.58 -43.93 142.19
CA GLU A 77 28.63 -44.74 141.42
C GLU A 77 27.65 -43.87 140.64
N GLN A 78 27.08 -42.83 141.27
CA GLN A 78 26.21 -41.86 140.60
C GLN A 78 26.94 -41.10 139.49
N HIS A 79 28.19 -40.68 139.73
CA HIS A 79 29.00 -39.99 138.71
C HIS A 79 29.40 -40.93 137.56
N SER A 80 29.71 -42.20 137.87
CA SER A 80 29.96 -43.24 136.87
C SER A 80 28.74 -43.48 135.99
N ALA A 81 27.54 -43.57 136.56
CA ALA A 81 26.29 -43.68 135.81
C ALA A 81 26.02 -42.46 134.91
N GLN A 82 26.32 -41.24 135.39
CA GLN A 82 26.22 -40.02 134.57
C GLN A 82 27.24 -40.00 133.42
N LEU A 83 28.46 -40.50 133.63
CA LEU A 83 29.47 -40.64 132.59
C LEU A 83 29.11 -41.73 131.58
N GLN A 84 28.52 -42.85 132.03
CA GLN A 84 27.99 -43.90 131.15
C GLN A 84 26.85 -43.37 130.27
N HIS A 85 25.87 -42.64 130.83
CA HIS A 85 24.80 -42.03 130.05
C HIS A 85 25.36 -41.08 128.97
N LYS A 86 26.29 -40.20 129.34
CA LYS A 86 26.97 -39.30 128.39
C LYS A 86 27.78 -40.04 127.33
N ALA A 87 28.41 -41.17 127.67
CA ALA A 87 29.10 -42.01 126.70
C ALA A 87 28.11 -42.61 125.68
N THR A 88 26.97 -43.13 126.14
CA THR A 88 25.89 -43.63 125.28
C THR A 88 25.27 -42.53 124.42
N ASP A 89 25.04 -41.33 124.96
CA ASP A 89 24.56 -40.16 124.19
C ASP A 89 25.54 -39.77 123.08
N LEU A 90 26.85 -39.76 123.39
CA LEU A 90 27.91 -39.49 122.42
C LEU A 90 28.05 -40.61 121.38
N GLU A 91 27.88 -41.87 121.76
CA GLU A 91 27.91 -43.02 120.84
C GLU A 91 26.73 -42.99 119.87
N ASN A 92 25.51 -42.71 120.36
CA ASN A 92 24.33 -42.47 119.51
C ASN A 92 24.52 -41.26 118.58
N SER A 93 25.14 -40.19 119.07
CA SER A 93 25.46 -39.00 118.28
C SER A 93 26.50 -39.31 117.19
N LEU A 94 27.49 -40.14 117.51
CA LEU A 94 28.54 -40.56 116.58
C LEU A 94 27.99 -41.51 115.51
N GLN A 95 27.11 -42.45 115.87
CA GLN A 95 26.43 -43.32 114.91
C GLN A 95 25.52 -42.52 113.94
N SER A 96 24.75 -41.55 114.44
CA SER A 96 23.90 -40.72 113.58
C SER A 96 24.71 -39.78 112.67
N LEU A 97 25.86 -39.26 113.13
CA LEU A 97 26.81 -38.55 112.27
C LEU A 97 27.46 -39.47 111.23
N GLN A 98 27.84 -40.69 111.58
CA GLN A 98 28.36 -41.68 110.63
C GLN A 98 27.33 -42.03 109.55
N GLN A 99 26.06 -42.22 109.92
CA GLN A 99 24.97 -42.45 108.97
C GLN A 99 24.76 -41.25 108.05
N ALA A 100 24.80 -40.02 108.58
CA ALA A 100 24.69 -38.79 107.78
C ALA A 100 25.86 -38.63 106.79
N ILE A 101 27.09 -38.96 107.21
CA ILE A 101 28.27 -39.00 106.34
C ILE A 101 28.08 -40.02 105.22
N GLN A 102 27.66 -41.26 105.55
CA GLN A 102 27.44 -42.32 104.55
C GLN A 102 26.35 -41.95 103.51
N ILE A 103 25.29 -41.25 103.93
CA ILE A 103 24.27 -40.72 103.02
C ILE A 103 24.88 -39.65 102.11
N GLY A 104 25.62 -38.68 102.67
CA GLY A 104 26.30 -37.64 101.90
C GLY A 104 27.35 -38.16 100.92
N GLU A 105 28.09 -39.21 101.28
CA GLU A 105 29.02 -39.93 100.38
C GLU A 105 28.26 -40.57 99.20
N GLY A 106 27.10 -41.19 99.46
CA GLY A 106 26.22 -41.73 98.42
C GLY A 106 25.66 -40.66 97.48
N GLU A 107 25.20 -39.53 98.02
CA GLU A 107 24.75 -38.37 97.24
C GLU A 107 25.89 -37.78 96.39
N ILE A 108 27.11 -37.72 96.93
CA ILE A 108 28.30 -37.25 96.21
C ILE A 108 28.67 -38.19 95.06
N GLU A 109 28.62 -39.51 95.23
CA GLU A 109 28.87 -40.45 94.11
C GLU A 109 27.76 -40.44 93.05
N HIS A 110 26.49 -40.24 93.46
CA HIS A 110 25.40 -40.01 92.51
C HIS A 110 25.63 -38.73 91.69
N LEU A 111 25.98 -37.61 92.34
CA LEU A 111 26.29 -36.33 91.68
C LEU A 111 27.53 -36.42 90.78
N LYS A 112 28.56 -37.18 91.16
CA LYS A 112 29.72 -37.47 90.29
C LYS A 112 29.34 -38.31 89.06
N THR A 113 28.31 -39.14 89.17
CA THR A 113 27.84 -39.98 88.06
C THR A 113 27.03 -39.15 87.08
N THR A 114 26.03 -38.39 87.56
CA THR A 114 25.24 -37.50 86.70
C THR A 114 26.07 -36.38 86.09
N ALA A 115 27.11 -35.87 86.78
CA ALA A 115 28.05 -34.93 86.19
C ALA A 115 28.80 -35.50 84.96
N LYS A 116 29.23 -36.77 85.03
CA LYS A 116 29.88 -37.45 83.88
C LYS A 116 28.91 -37.70 82.73
N GLU A 117 27.65 -38.02 83.04
CA GLU A 117 26.59 -38.19 82.04
C GLU A 117 26.33 -36.86 81.29
N ILE A 118 26.24 -35.75 82.03
CA ILE A 118 26.11 -34.39 81.45
C ILE A 118 27.36 -33.99 80.65
N GLU A 119 28.57 -34.34 81.10
CA GLU A 119 29.80 -34.11 80.33
C GLU A 119 29.82 -34.92 79.03
N ALA A 120 29.32 -36.16 79.03
CA ALA A 120 29.21 -37.00 77.84
C ALA A 120 28.12 -36.50 76.86
N GLU A 121 26.95 -36.10 77.37
CA GLU A 121 25.88 -35.49 76.56
C GLU A 121 26.36 -34.19 75.92
N LYS A 122 27.02 -33.32 76.69
CA LYS A 122 27.65 -32.10 76.19
C LYS A 122 28.69 -32.39 75.10
N ALA A 123 29.50 -33.44 75.25
CA ALA A 123 30.47 -33.83 74.22
C ALA A 123 29.78 -34.24 72.91
N GLY A 124 28.72 -35.07 72.98
CA GLY A 124 27.92 -35.45 71.81
C GLY A 124 27.22 -34.27 71.13
N LEU A 125 26.67 -33.34 71.91
CA LEU A 125 26.07 -32.09 71.38
C LEU A 125 27.10 -31.18 70.71
N MET A 126 28.34 -31.12 71.21
CA MET A 126 29.42 -30.39 70.54
C MET A 126 29.86 -31.07 69.24
N GLU A 127 29.92 -32.41 69.19
CA GLU A 127 30.21 -33.15 67.96
C GLU A 127 29.14 -32.92 66.88
N GLN A 128 27.85 -32.94 67.28
CA GLN A 128 26.73 -32.58 66.39
C GLN A 128 26.83 -31.14 65.89
N LEU A 129 27.16 -30.18 66.76
CA LEU A 129 27.30 -28.77 66.39
C LEU A 129 28.44 -28.54 65.37
N GLU A 130 29.58 -29.22 65.51
CA GLU A 130 30.66 -29.13 64.50
C GLU A 130 30.27 -29.83 63.18
N ALA A 131 29.49 -30.91 63.23
CA ALA A 131 28.95 -31.56 62.03
C ALA A 131 27.94 -30.67 61.29
N GLU A 132 27.07 -29.95 62.00
CA GLU A 132 26.13 -28.99 61.40
C GLU A 132 26.87 -27.77 60.81
N LYS A 133 27.87 -27.22 61.51
CA LYS A 133 28.75 -26.17 60.97
C LYS A 133 29.40 -26.58 59.65
N ALA A 134 29.94 -27.81 59.58
CA ALA A 134 30.54 -28.33 58.35
C ALA A 134 29.53 -28.47 57.21
N GLN A 135 28.27 -28.81 57.50
CA GLN A 135 27.19 -28.80 56.51
C GLN A 135 26.84 -27.39 56.05
N ILE A 136 26.75 -26.42 56.96
CA ILE A 136 26.51 -25.00 56.64
C ILE A 136 27.61 -24.48 55.70
N THR A 137 28.89 -24.68 56.02
CA THR A 137 30.01 -24.26 55.15
C THR A 137 29.97 -24.92 53.77
N SER A 138 29.52 -26.18 53.68
CA SER A 138 29.32 -26.88 52.40
C SER A 138 28.18 -26.26 51.57
N LEU A 139 27.08 -25.85 52.22
CA LEU A 139 25.95 -25.19 51.58
C LEU A 139 26.30 -23.76 51.14
N GLU A 140 27.07 -23.02 51.94
CA GLU A 140 27.59 -21.69 51.57
C GLU A 140 28.45 -21.75 50.30
N ALA A 141 29.33 -22.75 50.18
CA ALA A 141 30.14 -22.97 48.98
C ALA A 141 29.29 -23.35 47.74
N GLN A 142 28.21 -24.11 47.94
CA GLN A 142 27.24 -24.42 46.87
C GLN A 142 26.47 -23.17 46.43
N ILE A 143 26.04 -22.32 47.36
CA ILE A 143 25.36 -21.05 47.08
C ILE A 143 26.27 -20.13 46.25
N GLN A 144 27.53 -19.93 46.67
CA GLN A 144 28.50 -19.13 45.91
C GLN A 144 28.72 -19.68 44.49
N THR A 145 28.73 -20.99 44.32
CA THR A 145 28.85 -21.65 43.01
C THR A 145 27.63 -21.36 42.12
N LEU A 146 26.41 -21.42 42.68
CA LEU A 146 25.17 -21.09 41.98
C LEU A 146 25.06 -19.61 41.63
N GLU A 147 25.56 -18.71 42.48
CA GLU A 147 25.62 -17.27 42.20
C GLU A 147 26.58 -16.95 41.05
N GLN A 148 27.74 -17.61 40.98
CA GLN A 148 28.64 -17.49 39.82
C GLN A 148 28.00 -18.00 38.53
N GLN A 149 27.31 -19.14 38.57
CA GLN A 149 26.57 -19.68 37.41
C GLN A 149 25.45 -18.73 36.95
N LYS A 150 24.68 -18.16 37.88
CA LYS A 150 23.67 -17.13 37.61
C LYS A 150 24.28 -15.88 36.95
N GLY A 151 25.46 -15.45 37.42
CA GLY A 151 26.20 -14.34 36.81
C GLY A 151 26.58 -14.58 35.35
N GLU A 152 27.10 -15.78 35.04
CA GLU A 152 27.44 -16.16 33.66
C GLU A 152 26.21 -16.34 32.77
N ILE A 153 25.12 -16.93 33.28
CA ILE A 153 23.84 -17.03 32.55
C ILE A 153 23.30 -15.63 32.20
N ASN A 154 23.33 -14.69 33.13
CA ASN A 154 22.94 -13.29 32.86
C ASN A 154 23.83 -12.65 31.79
N ARG A 155 25.16 -12.87 31.85
CA ARG A 155 26.11 -12.38 30.85
C ARG A 155 25.83 -12.94 29.45
N GLN A 156 25.50 -14.22 29.34
CA GLN A 156 25.12 -14.85 28.07
C GLN A 156 23.76 -14.37 27.57
N PHE A 157 22.79 -14.13 28.47
CA PHE A 157 21.51 -13.52 28.13
C PHE A 157 21.68 -12.10 27.56
N ASP A 158 22.51 -11.25 28.19
CA ASP A 158 22.81 -9.90 27.69
C ASP A 158 23.55 -9.91 26.34
N LEU A 159 24.46 -10.86 26.14
CA LEU A 159 25.13 -11.06 24.85
C LEU A 159 24.12 -11.46 23.75
N THR A 160 23.26 -12.44 24.06
CA THR A 160 22.20 -12.92 23.15
C THR A 160 21.22 -11.80 22.83
N LYS A 161 20.80 -11.01 23.83
CA LYS A 161 19.93 -9.84 23.65
C LYS A 161 20.53 -8.82 22.69
N LYS A 162 21.82 -8.48 22.84
CA LYS A 162 22.55 -7.59 21.91
C LYS A 162 22.65 -8.17 20.50
N GLN A 163 22.88 -9.48 20.36
CA GLN A 163 22.87 -10.16 19.06
C GLN A 163 21.48 -10.10 18.40
N THR A 164 20.40 -10.35 19.14
CA THR A 164 19.02 -10.23 18.65
C THR A 164 18.70 -8.81 18.20
N THR A 165 19.09 -7.77 18.95
CA THR A 165 18.92 -6.36 18.52
C THR A 165 19.69 -6.07 17.24
N SER A 166 20.95 -6.54 17.12
CA SER A 166 21.75 -6.38 15.89
C SER A 166 21.14 -7.10 14.68
N LEU A 167 20.60 -8.30 14.87
CA LEU A 167 19.91 -9.05 13.81
C LEU A 167 18.62 -8.34 13.39
N TYR A 168 17.86 -7.76 14.33
CA TYR A 168 16.66 -6.99 14.01
C TYR A 168 16.97 -5.76 13.15
N SER A 169 18.02 -4.99 13.46
CA SER A 169 18.44 -3.87 12.61
C SER A 169 18.94 -4.30 11.22
N GLN A 170 19.55 -5.48 11.11
CA GLN A 170 19.96 -6.05 9.81
C GLN A 170 18.73 -6.48 8.99
N ILE A 171 17.71 -7.08 9.63
CA ILE A 171 16.44 -7.42 8.98
C ILE A 171 15.75 -6.17 8.44
N GLN A 172 15.64 -5.10 9.26
CA GLN A 172 15.06 -3.83 8.80
C GLN A 172 15.80 -3.22 7.59
N THR A 173 17.13 -3.33 7.56
CA THR A 173 17.94 -2.88 6.41
C THR A 173 17.63 -3.71 5.16
N LEU A 174 17.55 -5.04 5.29
CA LEU A 174 17.21 -5.93 4.19
C LEU A 174 15.76 -5.76 3.70
N GLU A 175 14.83 -5.37 4.58
CA GLU A 175 13.46 -5.00 4.20
C GLU A 175 13.41 -3.69 3.41
N GLN A 176 14.26 -2.71 3.75
CA GLN A 176 14.44 -1.49 2.98
C GLN A 176 15.08 -1.75 1.61
N ASP A 177 16.16 -2.55 1.55
CA ASP A 177 16.81 -2.95 0.30
C ASP A 177 15.84 -3.70 -0.63
N LYS A 178 15.01 -4.59 -0.07
CA LYS A 178 13.95 -5.29 -0.80
C LYS A 178 12.92 -4.33 -1.39
N ALA A 179 12.54 -3.27 -0.68
CA ALA A 179 11.60 -2.26 -1.19
C ALA A 179 12.20 -1.46 -2.36
N LEU A 180 13.49 -1.11 -2.29
CA LEU A 180 14.22 -0.46 -3.39
C LEU A 180 14.31 -1.37 -4.62
N LEU A 181 14.67 -2.65 -4.43
CA LEU A 181 14.71 -3.64 -5.52
C LEU A 181 13.33 -3.86 -6.17
N GLN A 182 12.24 -3.85 -5.39
CA GLN A 182 10.88 -3.92 -5.92
C GLN A 182 10.57 -2.71 -6.82
N GLN A 183 10.94 -1.49 -6.39
CA GLN A 183 10.78 -0.28 -7.20
C GLN A 183 11.60 -0.32 -8.51
N ASP A 184 12.79 -0.92 -8.49
CA ASP A 184 13.62 -1.08 -9.70
C ASP A 184 13.09 -2.17 -10.65
N ILE A 185 12.43 -3.21 -10.13
CA ILE A 185 11.69 -4.18 -10.95
C ILE A 185 10.53 -3.50 -11.68
N GLU A 186 9.75 -2.66 -10.99
CA GLU A 186 8.64 -1.91 -11.59
C GLU A 186 9.11 -0.96 -12.71
N LYS A 187 10.22 -0.24 -12.51
CA LYS A 187 10.88 0.55 -13.57
C LYS A 187 11.33 -0.32 -14.75
N ALA A 188 11.85 -1.51 -14.49
CA ALA A 188 12.28 -2.43 -15.54
C ALA A 188 11.10 -3.00 -16.35
N GLU A 189 9.94 -3.20 -15.73
CA GLU A 189 8.70 -3.59 -16.44
C GLU A 189 8.13 -2.43 -17.28
N GLU A 190 8.17 -1.18 -16.79
CA GLU A 190 7.82 0.01 -17.58
C GLU A 190 8.75 0.16 -18.80
N LEU A 191 10.06 -0.06 -18.63
CA LEU A 191 11.02 -0.04 -19.74
C LEU A 191 10.78 -1.17 -20.74
N ARG A 192 10.38 -2.38 -20.29
CA ARG A 192 10.00 -3.49 -21.19
C ARG A 192 8.76 -3.14 -22.02
N ALA A 193 7.75 -2.49 -21.43
CA ALA A 193 6.58 -2.02 -22.16
C ALA A 193 6.96 -1.00 -23.25
N LYS A 194 7.88 -0.08 -22.95
CA LYS A 194 8.44 0.87 -23.93
C LYS A 194 9.25 0.20 -25.04
N VAL A 195 9.99 -0.87 -24.74
CA VAL A 195 10.68 -1.67 -25.77
C VAL A 195 9.68 -2.37 -26.70
N ALA A 196 8.60 -2.95 -26.18
CA ALA A 196 7.57 -3.59 -27.01
C ALA A 196 6.84 -2.60 -27.94
N ASP A 197 6.59 -1.37 -27.48
CA ASP A 197 6.06 -0.27 -28.31
C ASP A 197 7.03 0.14 -29.44
N LEU A 198 8.34 0.18 -29.14
CA LEU A 198 9.37 0.42 -30.15
C LEU A 198 9.51 -0.74 -31.15
N GLU A 199 9.37 -1.99 -30.70
CA GLU A 199 9.35 -3.16 -31.58
C GLU A 199 8.13 -3.13 -32.53
N HIS A 200 6.94 -2.75 -32.04
CA HIS A 200 5.75 -2.56 -32.87
C HIS A 200 5.98 -1.47 -33.94
N LYS A 201 6.47 -0.30 -33.55
CA LYS A 201 6.79 0.81 -34.47
C LYS A 201 7.89 0.44 -35.47
N ASN A 202 8.86 -0.40 -35.08
CA ASN A 202 9.87 -0.90 -36.00
C ASN A 202 9.30 -1.90 -37.01
N GLN A 203 8.28 -2.68 -36.64
CA GLN A 203 7.52 -3.50 -37.59
C GLN A 203 6.67 -2.65 -38.53
N GLU A 204 5.96 -1.63 -38.04
CA GLU A 204 5.23 -0.65 -38.87
C GLU A 204 6.15 0.01 -39.91
N LEU A 205 7.35 0.42 -39.50
CA LEU A 205 8.37 0.98 -40.40
C LEU A 205 8.90 -0.04 -41.41
N SER A 206 9.05 -1.31 -41.02
CA SER A 206 9.40 -2.41 -41.93
C SER A 206 8.31 -2.65 -42.98
N ASP A 207 7.03 -2.62 -42.57
CA ASP A 207 5.88 -2.84 -43.45
C ASP A 207 5.65 -1.63 -44.38
N LEU A 208 5.98 -0.40 -43.94
CA LEU A 208 6.07 0.77 -44.82
C LEU A 208 7.23 0.65 -45.81
N ALA A 209 8.40 0.22 -45.35
CA ALA A 209 9.57 0.02 -46.22
C ALA A 209 9.31 -1.05 -47.30
N ALA A 210 8.54 -2.10 -46.96
CA ALA A 210 8.11 -3.12 -47.92
C ALA A 210 7.15 -2.61 -49.01
N GLN A 211 6.49 -1.46 -48.81
CA GLN A 211 5.65 -0.82 -49.84
C GLN A 211 6.47 0.01 -50.84
N ILE A 212 7.67 0.48 -50.46
CA ILE A 212 8.51 1.35 -51.32
C ILE A 212 8.82 0.72 -52.68
N PRO A 213 9.21 -0.58 -52.80
CA PRO A 213 9.45 -1.20 -54.11
C PRO A 213 8.21 -1.26 -55.01
N SER A 214 7.02 -1.41 -54.43
CA SER A 214 5.75 -1.40 -55.18
C SER A 214 5.46 -0.01 -55.75
N LEU A 215 5.62 1.04 -54.92
CA LEU A 215 5.47 2.43 -55.35
C LEU A 215 6.53 2.82 -56.39
N GLN A 216 7.77 2.36 -56.24
CA GLN A 216 8.83 2.55 -57.24
C GLN A 216 8.49 1.89 -58.59
N GLY A 217 7.93 0.67 -58.57
CA GLY A 217 7.45 0.01 -59.80
C GLY A 217 6.28 0.74 -60.46
N GLN A 218 5.37 1.31 -59.66
CA GLN A 218 4.26 2.15 -60.18
C GLN A 218 4.80 3.44 -60.81
N ILE A 219 5.74 4.13 -60.16
CA ILE A 219 6.42 5.31 -60.70
C ILE A 219 7.11 4.97 -62.03
N GLN A 220 7.91 3.90 -62.07
CA GLN A 220 8.59 3.47 -63.30
C GLN A 220 7.62 3.13 -64.44
N THR A 221 6.45 2.58 -64.12
CA THR A 221 5.39 2.32 -65.10
C THR A 221 4.78 3.63 -65.63
N LEU A 222 4.56 4.62 -64.75
CA LEU A 222 4.08 5.95 -65.12
C LEU A 222 5.10 6.72 -65.97
N GLU A 223 6.40 6.62 -65.66
CA GLU A 223 7.50 7.18 -66.47
C GLU A 223 7.53 6.59 -67.88
N GLN A 224 7.38 5.27 -68.02
CA GLN A 224 7.30 4.61 -69.34
C GLN A 224 6.06 5.06 -70.12
N ASN A 225 4.90 5.16 -69.47
CA ASN A 225 3.67 5.66 -70.08
C ASN A 225 3.80 7.12 -70.53
N LEU A 226 4.44 7.97 -69.71
CA LEU A 226 4.71 9.38 -70.04
C LEU A 226 5.63 9.48 -71.27
N ALA A 227 6.73 8.71 -71.29
CA ALA A 227 7.66 8.69 -72.42
C ALA A 227 6.98 8.24 -73.72
N HIS A 228 6.11 7.22 -73.68
CA HIS A 228 5.36 6.79 -74.86
C HIS A 228 4.32 7.82 -75.31
N GLN A 229 3.64 8.52 -74.38
CA GLN A 229 2.77 9.65 -74.72
C GLN A 229 3.55 10.82 -75.34
N THR A 230 4.78 11.08 -74.89
CA THR A 230 5.67 12.07 -75.52
C THR A 230 6.04 11.65 -76.95
N GLU A 231 6.41 10.39 -77.20
CA GLU A 231 6.68 9.88 -78.55
C GLU A 231 5.46 10.01 -79.49
N GLN A 232 4.26 9.69 -78.99
CA GLN A 232 3.02 9.87 -79.76
C GLN A 232 2.75 11.35 -80.07
N TYR A 233 2.98 12.25 -79.12
CA TYR A 233 2.82 13.69 -79.31
C TYR A 233 3.82 14.26 -80.32
N GLU A 234 5.10 13.86 -80.25
CA GLU A 234 6.13 14.25 -81.21
C GLU A 234 5.81 13.75 -82.63
N ARG A 235 5.33 12.51 -82.77
CA ARG A 235 4.88 11.97 -84.06
C ARG A 235 3.67 12.73 -84.60
N GLY A 236 2.71 13.07 -83.74
CA GLY A 236 1.55 13.89 -84.10
C GLY A 236 1.95 15.31 -84.57
N GLN A 237 2.95 15.93 -83.92
CA GLN A 237 3.48 17.22 -84.36
C GLN A 237 4.22 17.13 -85.71
N GLN A 238 4.95 16.05 -85.98
CA GLN A 238 5.56 15.80 -87.29
C GLN A 238 4.50 15.59 -88.40
N GLU A 239 3.40 14.90 -88.09
CA GLU A 239 2.28 14.71 -89.00
C GLU A 239 1.54 16.03 -89.27
N ILE A 240 1.30 16.86 -88.25
CA ILE A 240 0.74 18.21 -88.39
C ILE A 240 1.65 19.09 -89.28
N ALA A 241 2.97 19.06 -89.08
CA ALA A 241 3.90 19.81 -89.92
C ALA A 241 3.87 19.35 -91.39
N SER A 242 3.86 18.03 -91.63
CA SER A 242 3.72 17.46 -92.99
C SER A 242 2.39 17.85 -93.65
N LEU A 243 1.30 17.92 -92.89
CA LEU A 243 0.01 18.40 -93.38
C LEU A 243 0.01 19.92 -93.66
N GLN A 244 0.72 20.72 -92.87
CA GLN A 244 0.90 22.15 -93.11
C GLN A 244 1.71 22.42 -94.40
N ASP A 245 2.77 21.64 -94.65
CA ASP A 245 3.53 21.69 -95.91
C ASP A 245 2.67 21.29 -97.12
N GLN A 246 1.86 20.23 -96.98
CA GLN A 246 0.91 19.81 -98.03
C GLN A 246 -0.16 20.87 -98.31
N ILE A 247 -0.75 21.47 -97.27
CA ILE A 247 -1.71 22.57 -97.41
C ILE A 247 -1.06 23.76 -98.12
N SER A 248 0.15 24.15 -97.71
CA SER A 248 0.90 25.25 -98.35
C SER A 248 1.16 25.00 -99.84
N GLY A 249 1.51 23.75 -100.20
CA GLY A 249 1.66 23.33 -101.59
C GLY A 249 0.35 23.36 -102.39
N LEU A 250 -0.76 22.93 -101.78
CA LEU A 250 -2.10 22.99 -102.38
C LEU A 250 -2.62 24.43 -102.54
N GLU A 251 -2.30 25.33 -101.60
CA GLU A 251 -2.60 26.76 -101.72
C GLU A 251 -1.80 27.41 -102.85
N GLN A 252 -0.52 27.03 -103.03
CA GLN A 252 0.28 27.48 -104.16
C GLN A 252 -0.27 26.97 -105.50
N GLN A 253 -0.70 25.71 -105.59
CA GLN A 253 -1.37 25.16 -106.79
C GLN A 253 -2.73 25.83 -107.06
N LYS A 254 -3.53 26.08 -106.03
CA LYS A 254 -4.79 26.83 -106.12
C LYS A 254 -4.55 28.25 -106.65
N LYS A 255 -3.46 28.90 -106.20
CA LYS A 255 -3.06 30.21 -106.70
C LYS A 255 -2.69 30.16 -108.19
N SER A 256 -1.81 29.25 -108.62
CA SER A 256 -1.43 29.17 -110.04
C SER A 256 -2.62 28.84 -110.93
N LEU A 257 -3.49 27.90 -110.52
CA LEU A 257 -4.75 27.60 -111.24
C LEU A 257 -5.69 28.80 -111.31
N SER A 258 -5.72 29.67 -110.29
CA SER A 258 -6.50 30.91 -110.32
C SER A 258 -5.90 31.96 -111.26
N GLU A 259 -4.57 32.01 -111.39
CA GLU A 259 -3.85 32.90 -112.31
C GLU A 259 -4.04 32.42 -113.77
N ASP A 260 -3.93 31.10 -114.02
CA ASP A 260 -4.22 30.45 -115.31
C ASP A 260 -5.69 30.62 -115.73
N LEU A 261 -6.64 30.53 -114.78
CA LEU A 261 -8.06 30.77 -115.04
C LEU A 261 -8.32 32.24 -115.41
N ALA A 262 -7.72 33.19 -114.70
CA ALA A 262 -7.85 34.62 -115.02
C ALA A 262 -7.22 34.97 -116.39
N ALA A 263 -6.07 34.39 -116.72
CA ALA A 263 -5.46 34.49 -118.05
C ALA A 263 -6.36 33.89 -119.14
N SER A 264 -6.98 32.74 -118.87
CA SER A 264 -7.91 32.07 -119.79
C SER A 264 -9.20 32.87 -120.00
N GLN A 265 -9.77 33.47 -118.94
CA GLN A 265 -10.91 34.38 -119.04
C GLN A 265 -10.56 35.64 -119.84
N THR A 266 -9.39 36.23 -119.60
CA THR A 266 -8.89 37.40 -120.35
C THR A 266 -8.72 37.09 -121.84
N ARG A 267 -8.17 35.90 -122.17
CA ARG A 267 -8.07 35.41 -123.55
C ARG A 267 -9.43 35.15 -124.19
N SER A 268 -10.40 34.62 -123.43
CA SER A 268 -11.78 34.42 -123.89
C SER A 268 -12.46 35.76 -124.23
N LEU A 269 -12.30 36.78 -123.38
CA LEU A 269 -12.81 38.13 -123.65
C LEU A 269 -12.16 38.76 -124.89
N SER A 270 -10.84 38.59 -125.06
CA SER A 270 -10.13 39.06 -126.26
C SER A 270 -10.60 38.36 -127.54
N LEU A 271 -10.89 37.06 -127.48
CA LEU A 271 -11.45 36.30 -128.61
C LEU A 271 -12.91 36.69 -128.89
N GLY A 272 -13.69 37.00 -127.86
CA GLY A 272 -15.03 37.57 -128.00
C GLY A 272 -15.00 38.89 -128.77
N GLN A 273 -14.13 39.82 -128.34
CA GLN A 273 -13.91 41.09 -129.04
C GLN A 273 -13.42 40.91 -130.49
N GLU A 274 -12.61 39.90 -130.76
CA GLU A 274 -12.18 39.57 -132.13
C GLU A 274 -13.36 39.04 -132.98
N CYS A 275 -14.20 38.17 -132.43
CA CYS A 275 -15.45 37.72 -133.05
C CYS A 275 -16.47 38.85 -133.27
N ASP A 276 -16.58 39.80 -132.35
CA ASP A 276 -17.43 41.00 -132.50
C ASP A 276 -16.94 41.88 -133.65
N ASN A 277 -15.63 42.14 -133.72
CA ASN A 277 -15.01 42.88 -134.83
C ASN A 277 -15.17 42.17 -136.19
N LEU A 278 -15.08 40.83 -136.21
CA LEU A 278 -15.36 40.03 -137.40
C LEU A 278 -16.85 40.08 -137.79
N THR A 279 -17.76 40.11 -136.80
CA THR A 279 -19.21 40.23 -137.02
C THR A 279 -19.57 41.61 -137.58
N ILE A 280 -18.96 42.68 -137.08
CA ILE A 280 -19.11 44.04 -137.63
C ILE A 280 -18.63 44.07 -139.09
N LYS A 281 -17.42 43.56 -139.39
CA LYS A 281 -16.94 43.46 -140.78
C LYS A 281 -17.84 42.61 -141.67
N LEU A 282 -18.43 41.54 -141.14
CA LEU A 282 -19.38 40.72 -141.88
C LEU A 282 -20.66 41.52 -142.20
N GLN A 283 -21.19 42.28 -141.24
CA GLN A 283 -22.32 43.18 -141.45
C GLN A 283 -22.00 44.30 -142.46
N GLU A 284 -20.81 44.90 -142.41
CA GLU A 284 -20.34 45.88 -143.40
C GLU A 284 -20.28 45.27 -144.81
N THR A 285 -19.72 44.07 -144.98
CA THR A 285 -19.68 43.39 -146.29
C THR A 285 -21.06 42.97 -146.78
N VAL A 286 -21.99 42.57 -145.89
CA VAL A 286 -23.40 42.30 -146.25
C VAL A 286 -24.13 43.58 -146.65
N ALA A 287 -23.83 44.72 -146.02
CA ALA A 287 -24.36 46.04 -146.42
C ALA A 287 -23.80 46.47 -147.79
N GLN A 288 -22.52 46.22 -148.06
CA GLN A 288 -21.91 46.45 -149.39
C GLN A 288 -22.56 45.56 -150.46
N VAL A 289 -22.77 44.27 -150.18
CA VAL A 289 -23.42 43.34 -151.12
C VAL A 289 -24.88 43.70 -151.37
N THR A 290 -25.64 44.15 -150.37
CA THR A 290 -27.02 44.62 -150.58
C THR A 290 -27.08 45.95 -151.34
N ALA A 291 -26.13 46.88 -151.11
CA ALA A 291 -25.99 48.09 -151.92
C ALA A 291 -25.68 47.78 -153.39
N ILE A 292 -24.70 46.89 -153.66
CA ILE A 292 -24.35 46.44 -155.02
C ILE A 292 -25.53 45.70 -155.67
N THR A 293 -26.33 44.96 -154.90
CA THR A 293 -27.55 44.31 -155.41
C THR A 293 -28.60 45.34 -155.80
N ALA A 294 -28.79 46.41 -155.01
CA ALA A 294 -29.68 47.51 -155.36
C ALA A 294 -29.19 48.31 -156.59
N GLU A 295 -27.88 48.50 -156.76
CA GLU A 295 -27.31 49.07 -157.99
C GLU A 295 -27.56 48.17 -159.21
N LYS A 296 -27.33 46.86 -159.07
CA LYS A 296 -27.65 45.85 -160.10
C LYS A 296 -29.12 45.91 -160.50
N ASP A 297 -30.04 45.96 -159.54
CA ASP A 297 -31.48 45.95 -159.81
C ASP A 297 -31.96 47.29 -160.40
N SER A 298 -31.35 48.40 -159.98
CA SER A 298 -31.49 49.72 -160.63
C SER A 298 -31.01 49.71 -162.09
N LEU A 299 -29.86 49.10 -162.37
CA LEU A 299 -29.36 48.90 -163.74
C LEU A 299 -30.29 47.98 -164.55
N GLY A 300 -30.89 46.95 -163.93
CA GLY A 300 -31.92 46.11 -164.54
C GLY A 300 -33.18 46.90 -164.93
N ALA A 301 -33.69 47.76 -164.05
CA ALA A 301 -34.82 48.63 -164.35
C ALA A 301 -34.51 49.61 -165.50
N ARG A 302 -33.29 50.17 -165.53
CA ARG A 302 -32.82 51.03 -166.64
C ARG A 302 -32.67 50.26 -167.96
N LEU A 303 -32.29 48.99 -167.92
CA LEU A 303 -32.20 48.12 -169.10
C LEU A 303 -33.57 47.86 -169.73
N GLU A 304 -34.61 47.57 -168.93
CA GLU A 304 -35.97 47.38 -169.45
C GLU A 304 -36.59 48.70 -169.94
N SER A 305 -36.30 49.83 -169.28
CA SER A 305 -36.69 51.16 -169.79
C SER A 305 -36.09 51.43 -171.18
N ALA A 306 -34.79 51.15 -171.36
CA ALA A 306 -34.11 51.34 -172.64
C ALA A 306 -34.60 50.38 -173.75
N LYS A 307 -35.04 49.16 -173.40
CA LYS A 307 -35.69 48.24 -174.35
C LYS A 307 -37.04 48.77 -174.83
N LEU A 308 -37.86 49.31 -173.94
CA LEU A 308 -39.17 49.88 -174.28
C LEU A 308 -39.02 51.11 -175.20
N GLU A 309 -38.02 51.97 -174.95
CA GLU A 309 -37.70 53.09 -175.85
C GLU A 309 -37.22 52.61 -177.25
N LEU A 310 -36.38 51.57 -177.30
CA LEU A 310 -35.95 50.94 -178.57
C LEU A 310 -37.14 50.39 -179.37
N GLN A 311 -38.05 49.69 -178.69
CA GLN A 311 -39.22 49.07 -179.32
C GLN A 311 -40.22 50.10 -179.86
N ALA A 312 -40.32 51.29 -179.24
CA ALA A 312 -41.11 52.41 -179.77
C ALA A 312 -40.50 53.03 -181.05
N LEU A 313 -39.16 53.08 -181.15
CA LEU A 313 -38.44 53.64 -182.30
C LEU A 313 -38.48 52.76 -183.56
N GLU A 314 -38.59 51.44 -183.41
CA GLU A 314 -38.73 50.55 -184.58
C GLU A 314 -40.09 50.72 -185.28
N VAL A 315 -41.16 51.03 -184.54
CA VAL A 315 -42.51 51.27 -185.10
C VAL A 315 -42.55 52.55 -185.94
N GLN A 316 -41.98 53.66 -185.45
CA GLN A 316 -41.96 54.94 -186.19
C GLN A 316 -41.25 54.88 -187.55
N LYS A 317 -40.43 53.86 -187.79
CA LYS A 317 -39.66 53.67 -189.03
C LYS A 317 -40.46 53.01 -190.16
N GLY A 318 -41.57 52.35 -189.86
CA GLY A 318 -42.29 51.50 -190.82
C GLY A 318 -43.25 52.22 -191.77
N GLU A 319 -43.98 53.22 -191.28
CA GLU A 319 -45.20 53.72 -191.96
C GLU A 319 -44.99 55.05 -192.70
N LEU A 320 -43.88 55.76 -192.39
CA LEU A 320 -43.50 57.06 -192.96
C LEU A 320 -43.04 57.01 -194.45
N SER A 321 -43.28 55.90 -195.15
CA SER A 321 -43.00 55.73 -196.58
C SER A 321 -44.23 55.39 -197.43
N ALA A 322 -45.46 55.48 -196.88
CA ALA A 322 -46.70 55.09 -197.56
C ALA A 322 -47.69 56.24 -197.83
N GLU A 323 -47.47 57.45 -197.32
CA GLU A 323 -48.37 58.61 -197.54
C GLU A 323 -48.48 59.07 -199.02
N LEU A 324 -47.63 58.58 -199.93
CA LEU A 324 -47.49 59.13 -201.28
C LEU A 324 -48.52 58.65 -202.32
N THR A 325 -49.47 57.78 -201.97
CA THR A 325 -50.54 57.40 -202.92
C THR A 325 -51.90 57.09 -202.29
N THR A 326 -52.87 57.93 -202.66
CA THR A 326 -54.32 57.64 -202.76
C THR A 326 -55.22 57.90 -201.54
N ALA A 327 -55.87 59.06 -201.59
CA ALA A 327 -57.27 59.32 -201.20
C ALA A 327 -57.73 59.05 -199.75
N ALA A 328 -57.84 60.17 -199.03
CA ALA A 328 -58.98 60.56 -198.21
C ALA A 328 -60.26 59.68 -198.27
N GLU A 329 -60.74 59.27 -197.09
CA GLU A 329 -61.94 59.89 -196.48
C GLU A 329 -62.11 59.52 -194.99
N LYS A 330 -62.81 60.40 -194.24
CA LYS A 330 -63.52 60.18 -192.95
C LYS A 330 -62.72 59.59 -191.76
N ILE A 331 -62.49 60.38 -190.71
CA ILE A 331 -63.43 60.58 -189.58
C ILE A 331 -63.91 59.26 -188.96
N ALA A 332 -63.35 58.90 -187.78
CA ALA A 332 -64.09 58.46 -186.58
C ALA A 332 -63.12 58.12 -185.42
N ASP A 333 -63.44 58.57 -184.21
CA ASP A 333 -63.76 57.74 -183.03
C ASP A 333 -63.31 56.25 -183.03
N LEU A 334 -62.84 55.65 -181.93
CA LEU A 334 -63.00 56.04 -180.52
C LEU A 334 -62.10 55.21 -179.57
N LYS A 335 -61.85 55.77 -178.37
CA LYS A 335 -61.73 55.08 -177.06
C LYS A 335 -60.48 54.20 -176.75
N GLY A 336 -60.00 54.31 -175.51
CA GLY A 336 -58.91 53.51 -174.95
C GLY A 336 -58.45 54.06 -173.58
N GLU A 337 -59.30 53.93 -172.56
CA GLU A 337 -59.22 54.61 -171.25
C GLU A 337 -58.04 54.18 -170.34
N LEU A 338 -57.83 55.00 -169.29
CA LEU A 338 -57.35 54.68 -167.93
C LEU A 338 -55.84 54.61 -167.59
N GLN A 339 -55.44 55.46 -166.63
CA GLN A 339 -54.39 55.18 -165.65
C GLN A 339 -54.57 56.00 -164.35
N GLU A 340 -53.68 55.74 -163.37
CA GLU A 340 -53.55 56.27 -161.97
C GLU A 340 -54.33 55.50 -160.87
N LEU A 341 -53.73 54.93 -159.80
CA LEU A 341 -52.76 55.39 -158.76
C LEU A 341 -53.45 56.20 -157.62
N THR A 342 -53.32 55.92 -156.31
CA THR A 342 -52.10 55.63 -155.51
C THR A 342 -52.36 55.02 -154.10
N GLN A 343 -51.32 54.38 -153.51
CA GLN A 343 -50.89 54.38 -152.07
C GLN A 343 -51.54 53.54 -150.91
N LEU A 344 -50.71 53.43 -149.85
CA LEU A 344 -50.70 52.72 -148.54
C LEU A 344 -51.78 53.16 -147.51
N PRO A 345 -51.84 52.62 -146.25
CA PRO A 345 -51.33 51.37 -145.62
C PRO A 345 -52.52 50.61 -144.94
N PRO A 346 -52.54 50.13 -143.65
CA PRO A 346 -51.57 49.43 -142.77
C PRO A 346 -52.09 48.06 -142.24
N GLN A 347 -51.38 47.39 -141.31
CA GLN A 347 -51.96 46.35 -140.41
C GLN A 347 -51.39 46.39 -138.96
N LEU A 348 -52.10 45.73 -138.04
CA LEU A 348 -52.01 45.84 -136.58
C LEU A 348 -52.51 44.54 -135.91
N ALA A 349 -51.80 43.99 -134.92
CA ALA A 349 -52.35 43.06 -133.92
C ALA A 349 -51.42 42.87 -132.70
N ASP A 350 -52.03 42.88 -131.52
CA ASP A 350 -51.66 42.28 -130.23
C ASP A 350 -50.22 42.37 -129.68
N SER A 351 -50.09 43.19 -128.61
CA SER A 351 -49.05 43.06 -127.59
C SER A 351 -49.70 42.68 -126.25
N GLN A 352 -49.58 41.42 -125.83
CA GLN A 352 -49.95 41.00 -124.48
C GLN A 352 -48.78 41.28 -123.52
N ALA A 353 -49.04 41.98 -122.41
CA ALA A 353 -47.97 42.64 -121.64
C ALA A 353 -47.23 41.74 -120.63
N THR A 354 -45.97 42.11 -120.36
CA THR A 354 -45.20 41.84 -119.12
C THR A 354 -44.88 40.38 -118.76
N ILE A 355 -44.21 39.67 -119.68
CA ILE A 355 -43.42 38.44 -119.44
C ILE A 355 -42.17 38.56 -120.35
N THR A 356 -40.90 38.40 -119.93
CA THR A 356 -40.31 38.25 -118.59
C THR A 356 -39.23 39.33 -118.43
N ASN A 357 -39.34 40.21 -117.43
CA ASN A 357 -38.19 41.01 -116.99
C ASN A 357 -37.35 40.11 -116.06
N LEU A 358 -36.09 39.88 -116.41
CA LEU A 358 -35.21 38.96 -115.67
C LEU A 358 -34.98 39.45 -114.24
N GLU A 359 -35.67 38.81 -113.29
CA GLU A 359 -35.06 37.96 -112.25
C GLU A 359 -33.87 38.55 -111.45
N GLY A 360 -33.80 39.88 -111.42
CA GLY A 360 -33.00 40.64 -110.50
C GLY A 360 -33.59 40.56 -109.09
N GLN A 361 -32.93 39.77 -108.25
CA GLN A 361 -32.95 39.80 -106.78
C GLN A 361 -34.08 39.02 -106.07
N LEU A 362 -33.70 38.41 -104.93
CA LEU A 362 -34.55 38.01 -103.80
C LEU A 362 -35.53 36.82 -103.94
N GLN A 363 -35.02 35.62 -104.24
CA GLN A 363 -35.44 34.41 -103.47
C GLN A 363 -34.53 33.18 -103.65
N GLU A 364 -33.61 32.95 -102.72
CA GLU A 364 -33.29 31.62 -102.16
C GLU A 364 -32.40 31.78 -100.91
N LEU A 365 -33.04 31.87 -99.74
CA LEU A 365 -32.39 32.05 -98.43
C LEU A 365 -33.03 31.10 -97.40
N THR A 366 -33.20 29.84 -97.82
CA THR A 366 -34.29 28.98 -97.35
C THR A 366 -33.86 27.79 -96.49
N GLN A 367 -32.57 27.67 -96.15
CA GLN A 367 -32.04 26.60 -95.27
C GLN A 367 -31.06 27.09 -94.17
N LEU A 368 -31.17 28.36 -93.74
CA LEU A 368 -30.32 28.91 -92.66
C LEU A 368 -30.99 28.95 -91.25
N PRO A 369 -32.31 29.20 -91.09
CA PRO A 369 -32.92 29.35 -89.75
C PRO A 369 -32.87 28.09 -88.87
N GLN A 370 -33.05 26.90 -89.44
CA GLN A 370 -33.22 25.67 -88.65
C GLN A 370 -31.94 25.21 -87.93
N GLN A 371 -30.74 25.54 -88.43
CA GLN A 371 -29.49 25.20 -87.74
C GLN A 371 -29.19 26.16 -86.59
N LEU A 372 -29.54 27.45 -86.73
CA LEU A 372 -29.29 28.48 -85.72
C LEU A 372 -30.09 28.25 -84.43
N GLU A 373 -31.31 27.72 -84.52
CA GLU A 373 -32.13 27.45 -83.33
C GLU A 373 -31.57 26.29 -82.50
N THR A 374 -31.07 25.22 -83.14
CA THR A 374 -30.42 24.10 -82.43
C THR A 374 -29.11 24.54 -81.76
N TYR A 375 -28.34 25.44 -82.36
CA TYR A 375 -27.16 26.01 -81.70
C TYR A 375 -27.55 26.94 -80.54
N ARG A 376 -28.62 27.74 -80.66
CA ARG A 376 -29.16 28.56 -79.55
C ARG A 376 -29.59 27.72 -78.36
N GLU A 377 -30.33 26.64 -78.59
CA GLU A 377 -30.84 25.78 -77.52
C GLU A 377 -29.69 25.06 -76.79
N ASN A 378 -28.67 24.61 -77.52
CA ASN A 378 -27.45 24.05 -76.92
C ASN A 378 -26.62 25.09 -76.15
N ILE A 379 -26.48 26.32 -76.64
CA ILE A 379 -25.79 27.41 -75.94
C ILE A 379 -26.52 27.74 -74.63
N SER A 380 -27.85 27.91 -74.67
CA SER A 380 -28.69 28.17 -73.49
C SER A 380 -28.54 27.07 -72.42
N ASN A 381 -28.54 25.80 -72.81
CA ASN A 381 -28.32 24.69 -71.89
C ASN A 381 -26.90 24.67 -71.29
N LEU A 382 -25.87 25.03 -72.08
CA LEU A 382 -24.50 25.19 -71.57
C LEU A 382 -24.37 26.38 -70.61
N GLU A 383 -25.01 27.51 -70.90
CA GLU A 383 -25.05 28.69 -70.02
C GLU A 383 -25.72 28.35 -68.67
N ILE A 384 -26.80 27.57 -68.67
CA ILE A 384 -27.46 27.07 -67.45
C ILE A 384 -26.51 26.16 -66.64
N GLN A 385 -25.81 25.23 -67.29
CA GLN A 385 -24.83 24.35 -66.63
C GLN A 385 -23.65 25.15 -66.06
N LEU A 386 -23.16 26.17 -66.78
CA LEU A 386 -22.06 27.03 -66.33
C LEU A 386 -22.48 27.86 -65.10
N HIS A 387 -23.71 28.37 -65.08
CA HIS A 387 -24.28 29.02 -63.89
C HIS A 387 -24.46 28.07 -62.70
N GLN A 388 -24.87 26.82 -62.93
CA GLN A 388 -24.98 25.81 -61.87
C GLN A 388 -23.60 25.47 -61.28
N LEU A 389 -22.60 25.20 -62.12
CA LEU A 389 -21.23 24.94 -61.69
C LEU A 389 -20.58 26.13 -60.98
N SER A 390 -20.88 27.37 -61.40
CA SER A 390 -20.44 28.57 -60.66
C SER A 390 -21.06 28.64 -59.27
N ALA A 391 -22.38 28.42 -59.15
CA ALA A 391 -23.06 28.44 -57.86
C ALA A 391 -22.58 27.32 -56.91
N GLU A 392 -22.29 26.13 -57.45
CA GLU A 392 -21.74 25.01 -56.68
C GLU A 392 -20.30 25.30 -56.22
N LYS A 393 -19.45 25.85 -57.10
CA LYS A 393 -18.11 26.35 -56.73
C LYS A 393 -18.19 27.38 -55.59
N ASP A 394 -19.06 28.38 -55.71
CA ASP A 394 -19.14 29.47 -54.74
C ASP A 394 -19.69 28.97 -53.38
N GLN A 395 -20.57 27.96 -53.38
CA GLN A 395 -20.96 27.23 -52.15
C GLN A 395 -19.80 26.41 -51.56
N LEU A 396 -19.00 25.75 -52.38
CA LEU A 396 -17.83 24.98 -51.93
C LEU A 396 -16.75 25.90 -51.34
N GLU A 397 -16.51 27.06 -51.96
CA GLU A 397 -15.55 28.07 -51.50
C GLU A 397 -16.01 28.71 -50.18
N THR A 398 -17.31 29.00 -50.05
CA THR A 398 -17.93 29.52 -48.81
C THR A 398 -17.87 28.50 -47.67
N THR A 399 -18.20 27.23 -47.93
CA THR A 399 -18.20 26.17 -46.91
C THR A 399 -16.78 25.79 -46.48
N THR A 400 -15.83 25.73 -47.41
CA THR A 400 -14.40 25.54 -47.12
C THR A 400 -13.85 26.69 -46.27
N SER A 401 -14.16 27.94 -46.62
CA SER A 401 -13.75 29.12 -45.85
C SER A 401 -14.30 29.10 -44.41
N ARG A 402 -15.56 28.68 -44.22
CA ARG A 402 -16.16 28.51 -42.89
C ARG A 402 -15.40 27.45 -42.07
N HIS A 403 -15.14 26.27 -42.64
CA HIS A 403 -14.39 25.22 -41.94
C HIS A 403 -12.94 25.60 -41.62
N ILE A 404 -12.28 26.37 -42.49
CA ILE A 404 -10.93 26.90 -42.21
C ILE A 404 -10.96 27.82 -40.98
N GLU A 405 -11.93 28.73 -40.86
CA GLU A 405 -12.02 29.62 -39.70
C GLU A 405 -12.51 28.88 -38.43
N GLU A 406 -13.38 27.89 -38.54
CA GLU A 406 -13.78 27.01 -37.42
C GLU A 406 -12.58 26.22 -36.87
N LEU A 407 -11.78 25.61 -37.74
CA LEU A 407 -10.54 24.92 -37.36
C LEU A 407 -9.48 25.90 -36.81
N SER A 408 -9.42 27.12 -37.36
CA SER A 408 -8.53 28.18 -36.86
C SER A 408 -8.94 28.62 -35.45
N GLN A 409 -10.23 28.77 -35.17
CA GLN A 409 -10.76 29.06 -33.83
C GLN A 409 -10.46 27.92 -32.85
N GLN A 410 -10.68 26.66 -33.25
CA GLN A 410 -10.39 25.49 -32.41
C GLN A 410 -8.89 25.38 -32.06
N ASN A 411 -8.00 25.64 -33.02
CA ASN A 411 -6.55 25.68 -32.75
C ASN A 411 -6.15 26.84 -31.83
N ARG A 412 -6.78 28.03 -31.97
CA ARG A 412 -6.56 29.16 -31.05
C ARG A 412 -6.99 28.82 -29.62
N GLN A 413 -8.12 28.14 -29.44
CA GLN A 413 -8.59 27.68 -28.12
C GLN A 413 -7.64 26.64 -27.50
N LEU A 414 -7.33 25.56 -28.23
CA LEU A 414 -6.41 24.51 -27.76
C LEU A 414 -5.02 25.06 -27.37
N THR A 415 -4.55 26.10 -28.07
CA THR A 415 -3.29 26.78 -27.73
C THR A 415 -3.40 27.56 -26.40
N GLN A 416 -4.54 28.22 -26.13
CA GLN A 416 -4.78 28.89 -24.86
C GLN A 416 -4.92 27.89 -23.70
N ASP A 417 -5.66 26.80 -23.90
CA ASP A 417 -5.85 25.74 -22.90
C ASP A 417 -4.51 25.09 -22.52
N LEU A 418 -3.63 24.87 -23.50
CA LEU A 418 -2.29 24.32 -23.29
C LEU A 418 -1.39 25.27 -22.45
N GLU A 419 -1.42 26.58 -22.69
CA GLU A 419 -0.66 27.55 -21.87
C GLU A 419 -1.28 27.76 -20.48
N ALA A 420 -2.61 27.63 -20.34
CA ALA A 420 -3.28 27.59 -19.04
C ALA A 420 -2.84 26.35 -18.23
N GLN A 421 -2.77 25.17 -18.85
CA GLN A 421 -2.26 23.96 -18.19
C GLN A 421 -0.77 24.08 -17.82
N LYS A 422 0.07 24.65 -18.69
CA LYS A 422 1.49 24.92 -18.39
C LYS A 422 1.68 25.89 -17.22
N THR A 423 0.81 26.89 -17.05
CA THR A 423 0.87 27.82 -15.92
C THR A 423 0.34 27.19 -14.63
N ALA A 424 -0.72 26.38 -14.69
CA ALA A 424 -1.20 25.57 -13.57
C ALA A 424 -0.15 24.56 -13.06
N ALA A 425 0.52 23.83 -13.97
CA ALA A 425 1.59 22.90 -13.60
C ALA A 425 2.78 23.59 -12.90
N LYS A 426 3.17 24.79 -13.36
CA LYS A 426 4.20 25.61 -12.70
C LYS A 426 3.79 26.13 -11.33
N ALA A 427 2.49 26.34 -11.08
CA ALA A 427 1.99 26.70 -9.76
C ALA A 427 2.06 25.49 -8.80
N LEU A 428 1.60 24.32 -9.24
CA LEU A 428 1.63 23.08 -8.44
C LEU A 428 3.07 22.66 -8.07
N GLU A 429 4.04 22.75 -9.00
CA GLU A 429 5.45 22.45 -8.69
C GLU A 429 6.02 23.42 -7.64
N LYS A 430 5.58 24.69 -7.65
CA LYS A 430 5.98 25.68 -6.62
C LYS A 430 5.36 25.37 -5.25
N GLU A 431 4.12 24.87 -5.21
CA GLU A 431 3.49 24.44 -3.95
C GLU A 431 4.12 23.15 -3.41
N LYS A 432 4.43 22.19 -4.27
CA LYS A 432 5.20 20.99 -3.93
C LYS A 432 6.54 21.34 -3.26
N ILE A 433 7.35 22.21 -3.87
CA ILE A 433 8.63 22.67 -3.29
C ILE A 433 8.44 23.33 -1.92
N LYS A 434 7.33 24.06 -1.72
CA LYS A 434 6.98 24.63 -0.40
C LYS A 434 6.66 23.54 0.62
N PHE A 435 5.85 22.54 0.27
CA PHE A 435 5.52 21.42 1.15
C PHE A 435 6.74 20.53 1.47
N GLU A 436 7.64 20.31 0.51
CA GLU A 436 8.91 19.60 0.74
C GLU A 436 9.80 20.33 1.77
N GLY A 437 9.86 21.66 1.72
CA GLY A 437 10.56 22.48 2.72
C GLY A 437 9.89 22.48 4.10
N GLU A 438 8.55 22.52 4.16
CA GLU A 438 7.79 22.41 5.41
C GLU A 438 7.93 21.02 6.05
N LEU A 439 7.91 19.96 5.24
CA LEU A 439 8.16 18.58 5.68
C LEU A 439 9.59 18.42 6.23
N ALA A 440 10.61 18.92 5.52
CA ALA A 440 11.99 18.86 5.99
C ALA A 440 12.18 19.61 7.33
N THR A 441 11.49 20.74 7.51
CA THR A 441 11.47 21.48 8.78
C THR A 441 10.83 20.67 9.90
N LYS A 442 9.69 20.00 9.65
CA LYS A 442 9.04 19.14 10.64
C LYS A 442 9.82 17.88 10.96
N GLN A 443 10.53 17.30 9.99
CA GLN A 443 11.43 16.18 10.23
C GLN A 443 12.58 16.57 11.19
N ALA A 444 13.12 17.79 11.05
CA ALA A 444 14.14 18.33 11.95
C ALA A 444 13.61 18.64 13.36
N GLU A 445 12.37 19.14 13.47
CA GLU A 445 11.70 19.31 14.78
C GLU A 445 11.50 17.97 15.50
N ILE A 446 11.07 16.92 14.77
CA ILE A 446 10.88 15.57 15.31
C ILE A 446 12.23 15.02 15.81
N ALA A 447 13.28 15.06 15.01
CA ALA A 447 14.62 14.60 15.42
C ALA A 447 15.16 15.35 16.66
N ALA A 448 14.90 16.67 16.76
CA ALA A 448 15.26 17.45 17.95
C ALA A 448 14.46 17.05 19.20
N LEU A 449 13.19 16.68 19.04
CA LEU A 449 12.35 16.15 20.13
C LEU A 449 12.77 14.74 20.54
N GLU A 450 13.14 13.87 19.60
CA GLU A 450 13.65 12.52 19.88
C GLU A 450 14.93 12.56 20.73
N VAL A 451 15.90 13.41 20.38
CA VAL A 451 17.11 13.66 21.19
C VAL A 451 16.74 14.19 22.58
N LYS A 452 15.76 15.09 22.67
CA LYS A 452 15.30 15.63 23.97
C LYS A 452 14.60 14.56 24.82
N ILE A 453 13.87 13.63 24.20
CA ILE A 453 13.25 12.48 24.87
C ILE A 453 14.32 11.51 25.38
N GLN A 454 15.36 11.23 24.59
CA GLN A 454 16.49 10.40 25.04
C GLN A 454 17.20 11.02 26.26
N ASN A 455 17.48 12.33 26.21
CA ASN A 455 18.10 13.03 27.34
C ASN A 455 17.24 12.96 28.61
N LEU A 456 15.92 13.17 28.50
CA LEU A 456 14.98 13.08 29.63
C LEU A 456 14.80 11.64 30.15
N GLN A 457 14.92 10.63 29.28
CA GLN A 457 14.95 9.22 29.68
C GLN A 457 16.24 8.88 30.44
N GLN A 458 17.37 9.44 30.03
CA GLN A 458 18.65 9.29 30.72
C GLN A 458 18.63 9.99 32.09
N GLU A 459 18.14 11.24 32.18
CA GLU A 459 17.96 11.95 33.45
C GLU A 459 17.02 11.20 34.41
N ARG A 460 15.96 10.55 33.90
CA ARG A 460 15.08 9.67 34.71
C ARG A 460 15.85 8.48 35.29
N ASP A 461 16.68 7.82 34.49
CA ASP A 461 17.36 6.59 34.89
C ASP A 461 18.56 6.88 35.83
N ASP A 462 19.22 8.03 35.67
CA ASP A 462 20.22 8.55 36.61
C ASP A 462 19.60 8.98 37.96
N PHE A 463 18.29 9.25 38.03
CA PHE A 463 17.58 9.65 39.25
C PHE A 463 17.04 8.49 40.12
N SER A 464 17.40 7.23 39.82
CA SER A 464 16.94 6.06 40.58
C SER A 464 17.67 5.92 41.93
N PRO A 465 16.99 6.07 43.09
CA PRO A 465 17.68 6.11 44.39
C PRO A 465 18.02 4.71 44.92
N GLN A 466 19.31 4.44 45.13
CA GLN A 466 19.74 3.27 45.90
C GLN A 466 19.40 3.44 47.39
N THR A 467 18.52 2.60 47.95
CA THR A 467 18.58 2.21 49.38
C THR A 467 17.93 0.84 49.63
N ALA A 468 18.34 0.19 50.72
CA ALA A 468 17.95 -1.16 51.12
C ALA A 468 16.64 -1.19 51.96
N PRO A 469 15.96 -2.34 52.12
CA PRO A 469 14.68 -2.40 52.82
C PRO A 469 14.81 -2.28 54.34
N ILE A 470 13.92 -1.49 54.96
CA ILE A 470 13.73 -1.40 56.42
C ILE A 470 12.22 -1.51 56.73
N THR A 471 11.89 -1.96 57.94
CA THR A 471 10.57 -2.47 58.33
C THR A 471 9.62 -1.40 58.91
N THR A 472 8.42 -1.88 59.27
CA THR A 472 7.53 -1.41 60.36
C THR A 472 6.71 -0.12 60.20
N ASN A 473 5.38 -0.33 60.25
CA ASN A 473 4.36 0.42 60.98
C ASN A 473 3.72 1.71 60.39
N GLU A 474 2.40 1.61 60.21
CA GLU A 474 1.39 2.68 60.40
C GLU A 474 1.48 3.31 61.82
N PRO A 475 0.92 4.51 62.13
CA PRO A 475 -0.34 5.03 61.54
C PRO A 475 -0.49 6.57 61.34
N GLU A 476 -1.68 6.94 60.85
CA GLU A 476 -2.45 8.19 61.14
C GLU A 476 -1.92 9.60 60.78
N ALA A 477 -2.46 10.12 59.67
CA ALA A 477 -3.35 11.30 59.61
C ALA A 477 -2.82 12.77 59.71
N ILE A 478 -3.77 13.68 59.42
CA ILE A 478 -3.85 15.14 59.72
C ILE A 478 -3.53 16.17 58.58
N ILE A 479 -4.62 16.52 57.86
CA ILE A 479 -5.13 17.84 57.37
C ILE A 479 -4.18 18.96 56.82
N SER A 480 -4.69 19.61 55.75
CA SER A 480 -4.61 21.07 55.43
C SER A 480 -3.31 21.63 54.80
N GLU A 481 -3.29 22.71 53.99
CA GLU A 481 -4.31 23.69 53.55
C GLU A 481 -4.27 23.93 52.01
N THR A 482 -5.34 24.49 51.43
CA THR A 482 -5.34 25.19 50.12
C THR A 482 -5.36 26.72 50.35
N PRO A 483 -4.99 27.56 49.35
CA PRO A 483 -6.08 28.30 48.68
C PRO A 483 -5.88 28.68 47.19
N VAL A 484 -6.97 28.49 46.42
CA VAL A 484 -7.72 29.47 45.59
C VAL A 484 -7.01 30.59 44.79
N VAL A 485 -7.38 30.71 43.51
CA VAL A 485 -7.84 31.89 42.71
C VAL A 485 -7.85 31.45 41.22
N GLU A 486 -8.99 31.18 40.56
CA GLU A 486 -9.96 32.12 39.92
C GLU A 486 -9.46 32.66 38.54
N GLU A 487 -10.27 32.82 37.47
CA GLU A 487 -11.73 32.60 37.30
C GLU A 487 -12.14 32.30 35.82
N LEU A 488 -13.39 31.80 35.65
CA LEU A 488 -14.34 31.71 34.50
C LEU A 488 -13.96 32.24 33.08
N GLU A 489 -14.44 31.64 31.97
CA GLU A 489 -15.86 31.65 31.52
C GLU A 489 -16.35 30.42 30.70
N THR A 490 -17.68 30.19 30.70
CA THR A 490 -18.46 29.13 30.01
C THR A 490 -19.97 29.56 29.95
N PRO A 491 -20.94 28.79 29.42
CA PRO A 491 -20.98 27.82 28.31
C PRO A 491 -21.97 28.33 27.20
N PRO A 492 -22.97 27.59 26.62
CA PRO A 492 -24.06 26.87 27.34
C PRO A 492 -24.53 25.49 26.78
N VAL A 493 -25.13 24.66 27.67
CA VAL A 493 -26.44 23.90 27.58
C VAL A 493 -26.82 23.22 26.23
N ILE A 494 -27.20 21.94 26.09
CA ILE A 494 -27.35 20.68 26.92
C ILE A 494 -27.53 19.49 25.89
N ALA A 495 -27.70 18.17 26.12
CA ALA A 495 -28.15 17.27 27.22
C ALA A 495 -27.11 16.13 27.47
N GLU A 496 -27.26 14.94 28.10
CA GLU A 496 -28.35 13.93 28.36
C GLU A 496 -28.74 13.06 27.13
N GLU A 497 -29.09 11.77 27.21
CA GLU A 497 -29.38 10.85 28.34
C GLU A 497 -28.41 9.64 28.45
N THR A 498 -28.50 8.89 29.57
CA THR A 498 -28.03 7.49 29.73
C THR A 498 -29.14 6.64 30.37
N PRO A 499 -29.07 5.30 30.35
CA PRO A 499 -28.68 4.65 31.61
C PRO A 499 -27.88 3.33 31.47
N VAL A 500 -27.42 2.82 32.62
CA VAL A 500 -26.52 1.66 32.81
C VAL A 500 -27.28 0.38 33.22
N VAL A 501 -26.80 -0.80 32.79
CA VAL A 501 -27.02 -2.09 33.49
C VAL A 501 -25.71 -2.92 33.50
N ALA A 502 -25.45 -3.62 34.61
CA ALA A 502 -24.26 -4.47 34.84
C ALA A 502 -24.53 -5.98 34.50
N ALA A 503 -23.68 -6.99 34.72
CA ALA A 503 -22.45 -7.10 35.52
C ALA A 503 -21.51 -8.26 35.09
N GLU A 504 -20.20 -8.07 35.32
CA GLU A 504 -19.25 -8.99 36.00
C GLU A 504 -19.27 -10.52 35.75
N LYS A 505 -18.17 -11.07 35.15
CA LYS A 505 -17.32 -12.12 35.76
C LYS A 505 -16.02 -12.47 34.98
N ILE A 506 -15.11 -13.17 35.66
CA ILE A 506 -13.69 -13.52 35.36
C ILE A 506 -13.52 -15.05 35.67
N PRO A 507 -12.44 -15.82 35.34
CA PRO A 507 -11.30 -15.72 34.38
C PRO A 507 -11.53 -16.62 33.12
N VAL A 508 -10.62 -17.34 32.40
CA VAL A 508 -9.20 -17.79 32.54
C VAL A 508 -8.57 -18.15 31.16
N ALA A 509 -7.23 -18.02 31.04
CA ALA A 509 -6.22 -18.79 30.24
C ALA A 509 -6.49 -19.22 28.75
N ASP A 510 -5.51 -19.48 27.87
CA ASP A 510 -4.04 -19.62 28.01
C ASP A 510 -3.27 -19.35 26.69
N THR A 511 -1.93 -19.22 26.77
CA THR A 511 -0.87 -19.43 25.74
C THR A 511 -0.96 -18.81 24.32
N SER A 512 -0.04 -17.87 24.09
CA SER A 512 1.08 -17.95 23.10
C SER A 512 0.89 -17.80 21.58
N LEU A 513 1.65 -16.82 21.02
CA LEU A 513 2.24 -16.76 19.66
C LEU A 513 1.25 -16.57 18.48
N GLU A 514 1.60 -16.01 17.31
CA GLU A 514 2.92 -15.63 16.75
C GLU A 514 2.83 -14.34 15.86
N VAL A 515 3.87 -14.08 15.05
CA VAL A 515 4.25 -12.77 14.45
C VAL A 515 3.38 -12.30 13.25
N GLN A 516 3.46 -10.98 13.01
CA GLN A 516 3.12 -10.14 11.83
C GLN A 516 3.62 -10.72 10.45
N PRO A 517 3.33 -10.13 9.24
CA PRO A 517 3.06 -8.71 8.97
C PRO A 517 2.10 -8.29 7.82
N ALA A 518 1.92 -6.96 7.75
CA ALA A 518 1.75 -6.08 6.57
C ALA A 518 0.83 -6.46 5.38
N ALA A 519 -0.20 -5.64 5.18
CA ALA A 519 -0.46 -4.96 3.90
C ALA A 519 -1.42 -3.77 4.12
N GLU A 520 -0.95 -2.55 3.90
CA GLU A 520 -1.78 -1.34 3.88
C GLU A 520 -2.30 -1.08 2.46
N ILE A 521 -3.60 -0.78 2.29
CA ILE A 521 -4.17 -0.38 1.00
C ILE A 521 -5.15 0.78 1.19
N VAL A 522 -4.86 1.87 0.46
CA VAL A 522 -5.57 3.14 0.38
C VAL A 522 -7.08 3.00 0.19
N GLN A 523 -7.86 3.81 0.92
CA GLN A 523 -9.30 3.97 0.72
C GLN A 523 -9.63 5.04 -0.33
N THR A 524 -9.97 4.64 -1.56
CA THR A 524 -10.70 5.49 -2.52
C THR A 524 -11.64 4.65 -3.39
N SER A 525 -12.89 4.47 -2.93
CA SER A 525 -13.97 3.87 -3.73
C SER A 525 -15.25 4.69 -3.61
N GLN A 526 -15.84 5.00 -4.76
CA GLN A 526 -17.01 5.85 -4.94
C GLN A 526 -18.29 5.23 -4.33
N GLU A 527 -19.24 6.08 -3.94
CA GLU A 527 -20.60 5.63 -3.61
C GLU A 527 -21.39 5.28 -4.88
N SER A 528 -21.68 3.98 -5.08
CA SER A 528 -22.75 3.54 -5.97
C SER A 528 -23.24 2.14 -5.62
N ALA A 529 -24.55 1.97 -5.50
CA ALA A 529 -25.30 0.73 -5.25
C ALA A 529 -25.08 0.00 -3.91
N GLU A 530 -26.17 -0.52 -3.34
CA GLU A 530 -26.14 -1.49 -2.23
C GLU A 530 -25.91 -2.90 -2.76
N ASN A 531 -24.65 -3.24 -3.07
CA ASN A 531 -24.33 -4.56 -3.59
C ASN A 531 -24.71 -5.68 -2.57
N PRO A 532 -25.38 -6.78 -2.99
CA PRO A 532 -25.86 -7.84 -2.09
C PRO A 532 -24.80 -8.59 -1.25
N LEU A 533 -23.50 -8.42 -1.55
CA LEU A 533 -22.39 -9.03 -0.81
C LEU A 533 -21.75 -8.09 0.22
N ARG A 534 -22.19 -6.83 0.31
CA ARG A 534 -21.67 -5.84 1.27
C ARG A 534 -21.91 -6.31 2.71
N GLY A 535 -20.85 -6.32 3.53
CA GLY A 535 -20.87 -6.81 4.92
C GLY A 535 -21.02 -8.33 5.06
N LYS A 536 -20.94 -9.12 3.97
CA LYS A 536 -21.14 -10.58 4.01
C LYS A 536 -19.82 -11.35 4.08
N THR A 537 -19.82 -12.44 4.84
CA THR A 537 -18.65 -13.33 4.97
C THR A 537 -18.72 -14.47 3.95
N VAL A 538 -17.74 -14.52 3.05
CA VAL A 538 -17.66 -15.48 1.94
C VAL A 538 -16.44 -16.39 2.09
N VAL A 539 -16.61 -17.70 1.91
CA VAL A 539 -15.51 -18.67 1.87
C VAL A 539 -15.33 -19.22 0.46
N ILE A 540 -14.11 -19.14 -0.07
CA ILE A 540 -13.79 -19.52 -1.46
C ILE A 540 -13.20 -20.93 -1.52
N LEU A 541 -13.95 -21.91 -2.07
CA LEU A 541 -13.57 -23.32 -2.16
C LEU A 541 -13.49 -23.81 -3.62
N GLY A 542 -12.41 -24.53 -3.96
CA GLY A 542 -12.20 -25.09 -5.31
C GLY A 542 -11.55 -24.13 -6.30
N THR A 543 -11.54 -24.52 -7.58
CA THR A 543 -10.98 -23.75 -8.71
C THR A 543 -12.07 -23.26 -9.67
N PHE A 544 -11.90 -22.05 -10.17
CA PHE A 544 -12.86 -21.35 -11.04
C PHE A 544 -12.43 -21.45 -12.51
N SER A 545 -13.35 -21.17 -13.44
CA SER A 545 -13.13 -21.38 -14.89
C SER A 545 -13.15 -20.11 -15.72
N LYS A 546 -13.68 -19.00 -15.18
CA LYS A 546 -13.78 -17.67 -15.80
C LYS A 546 -12.89 -16.63 -15.11
N ILE A 547 -12.63 -16.80 -13.81
CA ILE A 547 -11.85 -15.87 -12.98
C ILE A 547 -10.77 -16.61 -12.18
N SER A 548 -9.69 -15.94 -11.81
CA SER A 548 -8.74 -16.48 -10.81
C SER A 548 -9.33 -16.40 -9.40
N ARG A 549 -8.77 -17.18 -8.47
CA ARG A 549 -9.22 -17.18 -7.06
C ARG A 549 -8.89 -15.84 -6.38
N GLU A 550 -7.82 -15.23 -6.84
CA GLU A 550 -7.27 -13.94 -6.43
C GLU A 550 -8.21 -12.83 -6.93
N LYS A 551 -8.63 -12.88 -8.19
CA LYS A 551 -9.64 -11.96 -8.74
C LYS A 551 -10.99 -12.12 -8.04
N ALA A 552 -11.41 -13.34 -7.73
CA ALA A 552 -12.63 -13.58 -6.93
C ALA A 552 -12.53 -12.95 -5.53
N LYS A 553 -11.38 -13.08 -4.85
CA LYS A 553 -11.11 -12.41 -3.56
C LYS A 553 -11.19 -10.89 -3.70
N SER A 554 -10.54 -10.31 -4.71
CA SER A 554 -10.60 -8.86 -4.96
C SER A 554 -12.02 -8.37 -5.22
N LEU A 555 -12.80 -9.07 -6.05
CA LEU A 555 -14.18 -8.69 -6.35
C LEU A 555 -15.06 -8.68 -5.08
N ILE A 556 -14.93 -9.68 -4.19
CA ILE A 556 -15.67 -9.70 -2.91
C ILE A 556 -15.28 -8.52 -2.01
N ILE A 557 -13.99 -8.18 -1.93
CA ILE A 557 -13.51 -7.06 -1.10
C ILE A 557 -13.98 -5.72 -1.68
N ASN A 558 -13.93 -5.55 -3.00
CA ASN A 558 -14.34 -4.31 -3.67
C ASN A 558 -15.83 -3.96 -3.45
N VAL A 559 -16.71 -4.96 -3.33
CA VAL A 559 -18.13 -4.76 -2.97
C VAL A 559 -18.39 -4.70 -1.46
N GLY A 560 -17.33 -4.63 -0.64
CA GLY A 560 -17.42 -4.52 0.82
C GLY A 560 -17.72 -5.84 1.55
N GLY A 561 -17.49 -6.99 0.92
CA GLY A 561 -17.58 -8.32 1.53
C GLY A 561 -16.26 -8.77 2.17
N THR A 562 -16.34 -9.71 3.12
CA THR A 562 -15.19 -10.26 3.85
C THR A 562 -14.88 -11.69 3.41
N VAL A 563 -13.61 -12.00 3.13
CA VAL A 563 -13.19 -13.35 2.67
C VAL A 563 -12.45 -14.12 3.77
N THR A 564 -12.90 -15.34 4.09
CA THR A 564 -12.27 -16.19 5.13
C THR A 564 -11.83 -17.57 4.63
N GLY A 565 -10.87 -18.19 5.32
CA GLY A 565 -10.16 -19.41 4.87
C GLY A 565 -10.79 -20.76 5.25
N SER A 566 -11.79 -20.76 6.11
CA SER A 566 -12.54 -21.95 6.56
C SER A 566 -14.01 -21.59 6.78
N PRO A 567 -14.98 -22.45 6.41
CA PRO A 567 -16.36 -22.27 6.82
C PRO A 567 -16.49 -22.32 8.35
N SER A 568 -17.35 -21.45 8.87
CA SER A 568 -17.72 -21.26 10.28
C SER A 568 -19.22 -20.95 10.38
N ALA A 569 -19.79 -20.92 11.59
CA ALA A 569 -21.19 -20.52 11.78
C ALA A 569 -21.48 -19.06 11.33
N ASN A 570 -20.44 -18.22 11.28
CA ASN A 570 -20.54 -16.81 10.88
C ASN A 570 -20.27 -16.59 9.38
N THR A 571 -20.27 -17.66 8.57
CA THR A 571 -20.10 -17.58 7.12
C THR A 571 -21.48 -17.49 6.45
N ASP A 572 -21.80 -16.38 5.77
CA ASP A 572 -23.06 -16.25 5.02
C ASP A 572 -23.09 -17.13 3.77
N TYR A 573 -21.97 -17.15 3.03
CA TYR A 573 -21.88 -17.74 1.70
C TYR A 573 -20.60 -18.54 1.45
N ILE A 574 -20.70 -19.55 0.59
CA ILE A 574 -19.56 -20.29 0.05
C ILE A 574 -19.54 -20.15 -1.46
N LEU A 575 -18.46 -19.60 -1.99
CA LEU A 575 -18.22 -19.55 -3.44
C LEU A 575 -17.65 -20.90 -3.89
N LEU A 576 -18.41 -21.62 -4.72
CA LEU A 576 -18.14 -23.02 -5.07
C LEU A 576 -17.54 -23.16 -6.48
N GLY A 577 -16.25 -23.51 -6.53
CA GLY A 577 -15.54 -23.92 -7.73
C GLY A 577 -15.45 -25.45 -7.90
N LYS A 578 -14.75 -25.89 -8.95
CA LYS A 578 -14.42 -27.29 -9.22
C LYS A 578 -13.53 -27.86 -8.10
N ALA A 579 -13.70 -29.14 -7.79
CA ALA A 579 -12.94 -29.87 -6.77
C ALA A 579 -12.80 -29.13 -5.40
N PRO A 580 -13.90 -28.74 -4.72
CA PRO A 580 -13.87 -27.95 -3.48
C PRO A 580 -13.39 -28.72 -2.23
N GLY A 581 -13.12 -30.02 -2.36
CA GLY A 581 -12.49 -30.85 -1.32
C GLY A 581 -13.31 -31.05 -0.05
N GLU A 582 -12.65 -31.51 1.01
CA GLU A 582 -13.27 -31.86 2.30
C GLU A 582 -13.95 -30.66 3.00
N LYS A 583 -13.49 -29.43 2.72
CA LYS A 583 -14.09 -28.21 3.26
C LYS A 583 -15.56 -28.06 2.86
N LEU A 584 -16.00 -28.61 1.72
CA LEU A 584 -17.41 -28.66 1.35
C LEU A 584 -18.25 -29.51 2.33
N LYS A 585 -17.72 -30.63 2.84
CA LYS A 585 -18.43 -31.47 3.82
C LYS A 585 -18.67 -30.73 5.14
N LYS A 586 -17.70 -29.93 5.59
CA LYS A 586 -17.82 -29.06 6.78
C LYS A 586 -18.86 -27.97 6.55
N ALA A 587 -18.83 -27.34 5.38
CA ALA A 587 -19.80 -26.33 4.94
C ALA A 587 -21.25 -26.86 4.93
N GLN A 588 -21.49 -28.00 4.30
CA GLN A 588 -22.83 -28.61 4.21
C GLN A 588 -23.39 -28.98 5.59
N LYS A 589 -22.55 -29.48 6.50
CA LYS A 589 -22.94 -29.76 7.90
C LYS A 589 -23.34 -28.51 8.70
N LEU A 590 -22.93 -27.32 8.26
CA LEU A 590 -23.27 -26.03 8.89
C LEU A 590 -24.47 -25.32 8.24
N GLY A 591 -25.06 -25.90 7.18
CA GLY A 591 -26.24 -25.32 6.50
C GLY A 591 -25.97 -24.02 5.71
N ILE A 592 -24.70 -23.66 5.50
CA ILE A 592 -24.28 -22.40 4.85
C ILE A 592 -24.67 -22.41 3.37
N LYS A 593 -25.13 -21.27 2.84
CA LYS A 593 -25.57 -21.12 1.45
C LYS A 593 -24.40 -21.21 0.47
N THR A 594 -24.52 -22.01 -0.58
CA THR A 594 -23.54 -22.11 -1.66
C THR A 594 -23.92 -21.26 -2.86
N LEU A 595 -22.99 -20.43 -3.34
CA LEU A 595 -23.08 -19.69 -4.61
C LEU A 595 -22.23 -20.38 -5.67
N SER A 596 -22.77 -20.54 -6.88
CA SER A 596 -21.97 -20.93 -8.05
C SER A 596 -21.19 -19.74 -8.61
N GLU A 597 -20.12 -20.03 -9.35
CA GLU A 597 -19.30 -19.04 -10.06
C GLU A 597 -20.12 -18.06 -10.93
N ALA A 598 -21.20 -18.54 -11.57
CA ALA A 598 -22.08 -17.70 -12.39
C ALA A 598 -22.98 -16.77 -11.55
N GLN A 599 -23.57 -17.28 -10.46
CA GLN A 599 -24.39 -16.48 -9.55
C GLN A 599 -23.57 -15.40 -8.85
N PHE A 600 -22.32 -15.72 -8.49
CA PHE A 600 -21.40 -14.77 -7.87
C PHE A 600 -21.08 -13.59 -8.79
N LEU A 601 -20.74 -13.84 -10.07
CA LEU A 601 -20.49 -12.77 -11.03
C LEU A 601 -21.73 -11.89 -11.20
N GLN A 602 -22.92 -12.49 -11.35
CA GLN A 602 -24.19 -11.75 -11.43
C GLN A 602 -24.44 -10.88 -10.18
N MET A 603 -24.10 -11.37 -8.98
CA MET A 603 -24.21 -10.61 -7.72
C MET A 603 -23.13 -9.53 -7.54
N VAL A 604 -22.08 -9.49 -8.37
CA VAL A 604 -21.04 -8.45 -8.36
C VAL A 604 -21.24 -7.43 -9.49
N GLU A 605 -21.93 -7.81 -10.55
CA GLU A 605 -22.35 -6.95 -11.68
C GLU A 605 -23.71 -6.25 -11.41
N SER A 606 -24.27 -6.38 -10.20
CA SER A 606 -25.53 -5.76 -9.72
C SER A 606 -25.28 -4.75 -8.59
#